data_AF-A0A7Y3FUM7-F1
#
_entry.id   AF-A0A7Y3FUM7-F1
#
_cell.length_a   1.000
_cell.length_b   1.000
_cell.length_c   1.000
_cell.angle_alpha   90.00
_cell.angle_beta   90.00
_cell.angle_gamma   90.00
#
_symmetry.space_group_name_H-M   'P 1'
#
loop_
_entity.id
_entity.type
_entity.pdbx_description
1 polymer ?
#
loop_
_entity_poly.entity_id
_entity_poly.type
_entity_poly.pdbx_seq_one_letter_code
_entity_poly.pdbx_strand_id
1 'polypeptide(L)' 'SLEVGKLADIVILSGNPLESLRNTNTLTHVIRNGTVYEANTLDEVWPVAKKAEPFTWQTVKPEGLPGTDK' A
#
# COMPACT_ATOMS: atom_id res chain seq x y z
N SER A 1 -13.37 -8.03 -11.99
CA SER A 1 -14.72 -7.91 -11.39
C SER A 1 -14.74 -8.61 -10.05
N LEU A 2 -15.60 -8.17 -9.13
CA LEU A 2 -15.80 -8.77 -7.81
C LEU A 2 -16.90 -9.83 -7.89
N GLU A 3 -16.51 -11.10 -7.87
CA GLU A 3 -17.42 -12.23 -8.05
C GLU A 3 -17.03 -13.38 -7.14
N VAL A 4 -18.02 -14.15 -6.70
CA VAL A 4 -17.81 -15.34 -5.87
C VAL A 4 -17.02 -16.40 -6.66
N GLY A 5 -16.06 -17.04 -5.99
CA GLY A 5 -15.19 -18.05 -6.59
C GLY A 5 -13.92 -17.50 -7.23
N LYS A 6 -13.71 -16.18 -7.24
CA LYS A 6 -12.45 -15.55 -7.66
C LYS A 6 -11.51 -15.31 -6.48
N LEU A 7 -10.22 -15.14 -6.78
CA LEU A 7 -9.24 -14.67 -5.80
C LEU A 7 -9.61 -13.25 -5.34
N ALA A 8 -9.45 -13.01 -4.05
CA ALA A 8 -9.73 -11.72 -3.43
C ALA A 8 -8.51 -10.79 -3.59
N ASP A 9 -8.35 -10.26 -4.80
CA ASP A 9 -7.40 -9.20 -5.13
C ASP A 9 -8.15 -7.87 -5.26
N ILE A 10 -7.99 -7.00 -4.27
CA ILE A 10 -8.81 -5.80 -4.07
C ILE A 10 -7.92 -4.62 -3.65
N VAL A 11 -8.24 -3.42 -4.13
CA VAL A 11 -7.66 -2.17 -3.63
C VAL A 11 -8.75 -1.33 -2.97
N ILE A 12 -8.44 -0.69 -1.84
CA ILE A 12 -9.37 0.18 -1.11
C ILE A 12 -8.86 1.62 -1.20
N LEU A 13 -9.66 2.50 -1.81
CA LEU A 13 -9.37 3.91 -1.99
C LEU A 13 -10.22 4.75 -1.03
N SER A 14 -9.65 5.81 -0.45
CA SER A 14 -10.43 6.80 0.31
C SER A 14 -11.10 7.85 -0.60
N GLY A 15 -10.57 8.06 -1.81
CA GLY A 15 -11.14 8.95 -2.82
C GLY A 15 -11.83 8.20 -3.97
N ASN A 16 -12.80 8.86 -4.61
CA ASN A 16 -13.52 8.30 -5.75
C ASN A 16 -12.72 8.48 -7.06
N PRO A 17 -12.25 7.40 -7.72
CA PRO A 17 -11.47 7.49 -8.96
C PRO A 17 -12.29 7.99 -10.17
N LEU A 18 -13.62 7.95 -10.11
CA LEU A 18 -14.49 8.48 -11.19
C LEU A 18 -14.57 10.01 -11.18
N GLU A 19 -14.35 10.64 -10.03
CA GLU A 19 -14.28 12.10 -9.92
C GLU A 19 -12.92 12.64 -10.38
N SER A 20 -11.85 11.92 -10.07
CA SER A 20 -10.49 12.28 -10.49
C SER A 20 -9.62 11.03 -10.55
N LEU A 21 -8.92 10.85 -11.67
CA LEU A 21 -7.94 9.77 -11.82
C LEU A 21 -6.86 9.82 -10.74
N ARG A 22 -6.53 11.00 -10.19
CA ARG A 22 -5.53 11.12 -9.12
C ARG A 22 -5.95 10.41 -7.83
N ASN A 23 -7.25 10.17 -7.63
CA ASN A 23 -7.76 9.45 -6.47
C ASN A 23 -7.35 7.96 -6.48
N THR A 24 -6.85 7.41 -7.60
CA THR A 24 -6.26 6.07 -7.60
C THR A 24 -5.03 5.95 -6.71
N ASN A 25 -4.38 7.06 -6.34
CA ASN A 25 -3.26 7.10 -5.40
C ASN A 25 -3.69 7.23 -3.93
N THR A 26 -4.99 7.21 -3.63
CA THR A 26 -5.52 7.34 -2.26
C THR A 26 -5.73 5.99 -1.58
N LEU A 27 -4.84 5.02 -1.88
CA LEU A 27 -4.94 3.69 -1.29
C LEU A 27 -4.82 3.77 0.23
N THR A 28 -5.73 3.08 0.91
CA THR A 28 -5.65 2.86 2.36
C THR A 28 -5.24 1.43 2.68
N HIS A 29 -5.72 0.47 1.88
CA HIS A 29 -5.43 -0.95 2.05
C HIS A 29 -5.36 -1.65 0.71
N VAL A 30 -4.62 -2.76 0.69
CA VAL A 30 -4.57 -3.70 -0.43
C VAL A 30 -4.90 -5.09 0.12
N ILE A 31 -5.76 -5.81 -0.58
CA ILE A 31 -6.07 -7.20 -0.27
C ILE A 31 -5.46 -8.04 -1.37
N ARG A 32 -4.62 -9.01 -1.00
CA ARG A 32 -4.00 -9.96 -1.92
C ARG A 32 -4.33 -11.36 -1.46
N ASN A 33 -4.99 -12.13 -2.33
CA ASN A 33 -5.42 -13.49 -2.01
C ASN A 33 -6.14 -13.59 -0.64
N GLY A 34 -6.97 -12.60 -0.31
CA GLY A 34 -7.73 -12.53 0.94
C GLY A 34 -6.96 -12.03 2.18
N THR A 35 -5.66 -11.78 2.08
CA THR A 35 -4.87 -11.16 3.17
C THR A 35 -4.91 -9.65 3.04
N VAL A 36 -5.16 -8.92 4.13
CA VAL A 36 -5.30 -7.47 4.16
C VAL A 36 -4.01 -6.82 4.62
N TYR A 37 -3.53 -5.86 3.83
CA TYR A 37 -2.32 -5.09 4.11
C TYR A 37 -2.63 -3.59 4.20
N GLU A 38 -1.98 -2.89 5.12
CA GLU A 38 -1.98 -1.42 5.16
C GLU A 38 -1.13 -0.89 3.98
N ALA A 39 -1.63 0.10 3.24
CA ALA A 39 -1.05 0.46 1.94
C ALA A 39 0.32 1.17 2.03
N ASN A 40 0.60 1.90 3.10
CA ASN A 40 1.84 2.65 3.27
C ASN A 40 2.99 1.78 3.77
N THR A 41 2.71 0.80 4.63
CA THR A 41 3.73 -0.05 5.27
C THR A 41 3.78 -1.46 4.71
N LEU A 42 2.70 -1.91 4.06
CA LEU A 42 2.44 -3.32 3.72
C LEU A 42 2.49 -4.26 4.93
N ASP A 43 2.23 -3.73 6.13
CA ASP A 43 1.97 -4.57 7.28
C ASP A 43 0.69 -5.37 7.04
N GLU A 44 0.74 -6.67 7.32
CA GLU A 44 -0.45 -7.49 7.38
C GLU A 44 -1.27 -7.04 8.59
N VAL A 45 -2.51 -6.64 8.37
CA VAL A 45 -3.45 -6.25 9.43
C VAL A 45 -4.51 -7.30 9.68
N TRP A 46 -4.73 -8.21 8.73
CA TRP A 46 -5.65 -9.34 8.84
C TRP A 46 -5.25 -10.45 7.83
N PRO A 47 -5.38 -11.75 8.18
CA PRO A 47 -5.92 -12.30 9.42
C PRO A 47 -4.97 -12.23 10.61
N VAL A 48 -3.66 -12.09 10.37
CA VAL A 48 -2.66 -12.03 11.43
C VAL A 48 -1.94 -10.69 11.37
N ALA A 49 -1.95 -9.96 12.48
CA ALA A 49 -1.18 -8.72 12.56
C ALA A 49 0.32 -9.03 12.48
N LYS A 50 0.97 -8.66 11.38
CA LYS A 50 2.40 -8.90 11.14
C LYS A 50 3.03 -7.69 10.46
N LYS A 51 4.20 -7.27 10.94
CA LYS A 51 5.00 -6.24 10.28
C LYS A 51 5.57 -6.73 8.95
N ALA A 52 5.63 -5.85 7.96
CA ALA A 52 6.30 -6.12 6.71
C ALA A 52 7.78 -6.45 6.96
N GLU A 53 8.30 -7.41 6.21
CA GLU A 53 9.74 -7.67 6.19
C GLU A 53 10.47 -6.48 5.53
N PRO A 54 11.75 -6.23 5.86
CA PRO A 54 12.53 -5.20 5.20
C PRO A 54 12.53 -5.39 3.68
N PHE A 55 12.21 -4.31 2.94
CA PHE A 55 12.21 -4.35 1.49
C PHE A 55 13.63 -4.23 0.95
N THR A 56 14.06 -5.20 0.16
CA THR A 56 15.43 -5.25 -0.38
C THR A 56 15.71 -4.19 -1.46
N TRP A 57 14.68 -3.54 -1.99
CA TRP A 57 14.77 -2.50 -3.01
C TRP A 57 14.70 -1.07 -2.45
N GLN A 58 14.44 -0.89 -1.15
CA GLN A 58 14.43 0.43 -0.54
C GLN A 58 15.87 0.89 -0.31
N THR A 59 16.26 1.97 -0.97
CA THR A 59 17.53 2.63 -0.69
C THR A 59 17.44 3.30 0.68
N VAL A 60 18.46 3.11 1.52
CA VAL A 60 18.57 3.87 2.77
C VAL A 60 18.55 5.36 2.43
N LYS A 61 17.77 6.14 3.19
CA LYS A 61 17.72 7.59 3.01
C LYS A 61 19.15 8.14 3.08
N PRO A 62 19.63 8.86 2.05
CA PRO A 62 20.97 9.41 2.07
C PRO A 62 21.09 10.48 3.17
N GLU A 63 22.16 10.39 3.95
CA GLU A 63 22.51 11.35 5.00
C GLU A 63 23.63 12.28 4.51
N GLY A 64 23.69 13.51 5.05
CA GLY A 64 24.76 14.46 4.72
C GLY A 64 24.74 14.98 3.29
N LEU A 65 23.55 15.16 2.71
CA LEU A 65 23.41 15.71 1.36
C LEU A 65 23.94 17.16 1.32
N PRO A 66 24.89 17.48 0.43
CA PRO A 66 25.35 18.86 0.28
C PRO A 66 24.19 19.74 -0.22
N GLY A 67 23.95 20.87 0.47
CA GLY A 67 22.95 21.87 0.06
C GLY A 67 21.53 21.67 0.62
N THR A 68 21.31 20.74 1.55
CA THR A 68 20.01 20.58 2.26
C THR A 68 19.87 21.43 3.53
N ASP A 69 20.93 22.14 3.93
CA ASP A 69 20.90 23.10 5.03
C ASP A 69 20.30 24.43 4.54
N LYS A 70 18.97 24.53 4.55
CA LYS A 70 18.23 25.79 4.49
C LYS A 70 17.01 25.75 5.39
#